data_AF-A0A292YS18-F1
#
_entry.id   AF-A0A292YS18-F1
#
_cell.length_a   1.000
_cell.length_b   1.000
_cell.length_c   1.000
_cell.angle_alpha   90.00
_cell.angle_beta   90.00
_cell.angle_gamma   90.00
#
_symmetry.space_group_name_H-M   'P 1'
#
loop_
_entity.id
_entity.type
_entity.pdbx_description
1 polymer ?
#
loop_
_entity_poly.entity_id
_entity_poly.type
_entity_poly.pdbx_seq_one_letter_code
_entity_poly.pdbx_strand_id
1 'polypeptide(L)'
;MKWKDVDLENGKINVVSTLVYDDEGFRFNEPKSNSSKRQVAIDKSDCDELRKYKSRQKKLKLALGSSYEDHGLVFCREDGRPIHPRQLAMYTTGSPKMPGFHKSVYMIYGTLMQPCY
;
A
#
# COMPACT_ATOMS: atom_id res chain seq x y z
N MET A 1 3.86 1.30 -4.25
CA MET A 1 2.65 0.56 -4.67
C MET A 1 1.48 1.49 -4.91
N LYS A 2 1.13 1.68 -6.19
CA LYS A 2 0.01 2.52 -6.63
C LYS A 2 -1.14 1.66 -7.12
N TRP A 3 -2.35 2.23 -7.17
CA TRP A 3 -3.53 1.57 -7.75
C TRP A 3 -3.32 1.16 -9.22
N LYS A 4 -2.41 1.82 -9.93
CA LYS A 4 -2.01 1.45 -11.31
C LYS A 4 -1.29 0.10 -11.38
N ASP A 5 -0.67 -0.32 -10.29
CA ASP A 5 0.12 -1.55 -10.26
C ASP A 5 -0.71 -2.76 -9.78
N VAL A 6 -1.97 -2.55 -9.41
CA VAL A 6 -2.88 -3.59 -8.90
C VAL A 6 -3.88 -3.97 -9.99
N ASP A 7 -3.75 -5.19 -10.49
CA ASP A 7 -4.69 -5.82 -11.40
C ASP A 7 -5.72 -6.64 -10.60
N LEU A 8 -6.84 -6.00 -10.28
CA LEU A 8 -7.96 -6.63 -9.58
C LEU A 8 -8.80 -7.55 -10.49
N GLU A 9 -8.60 -7.53 -11.81
CA GLU A 9 -9.31 -8.42 -12.73
C GLU A 9 -8.63 -9.79 -12.78
N ASN A 10 -7.30 -9.79 -12.87
CA ASN A 10 -6.51 -11.02 -12.86
C ASN A 10 -6.09 -11.46 -11.45
N GLY A 11 -6.38 -10.68 -10.42
CA GLY A 11 -5.97 -10.96 -9.04
C GLY A 11 -4.46 -10.95 -8.87
N LYS A 12 -3.80 -9.92 -9.43
CA LYS A 12 -2.34 -9.81 -9.46
C LYS A 12 -1.89 -8.43 -9.04
N ILE A 13 -0.86 -8.38 -8.21
CA ILE A 13 -0.23 -7.14 -7.77
C ILE A 13 1.17 -7.09 -8.34
N ASN A 14 1.44 -6.09 -9.17
CA ASN A 14 2.78 -5.81 -9.67
C ASN A 14 3.49 -4.89 -8.70
N VAL A 15 4.64 -5.34 -8.23
CA VAL A 15 5.42 -4.61 -7.23
C VAL A 15 6.54 -3.86 -7.93
N VAL A 16 6.25 -2.66 -8.44
CA VAL A 16 7.19 -1.89 -9.29
C VAL A 16 7.75 -0.63 -8.63
N SER A 17 7.29 -0.28 -7.43
CA SER A 17 7.76 0.92 -6.71
C SER A 17 7.78 0.69 -5.21
N THR A 18 8.91 1.01 -4.60
CA THR A 18 9.17 0.89 -3.16
C THR A 18 9.08 2.27 -2.54
N LEU A 19 8.44 2.35 -1.39
CA LEU A 19 8.40 3.59 -0.62
C LEU A 19 9.52 3.58 0.41
N VAL A 20 10.35 4.60 0.37
CA VAL A 20 11.48 4.77 1.28
C VAL A 20 11.22 6.01 2.12
N TYR A 21 11.43 5.89 3.43
CA TYR A 21 11.39 7.01 4.36
C TYR A 21 12.82 7.36 4.75
N ASP A 22 13.16 8.63 4.63
CA ASP A 22 14.43 9.23 5.03
C ASP A 22 14.13 10.42 5.98
N ASP A 23 15.16 11.02 6.59
CA ASP A 23 15.01 12.16 7.52
C ASP A 23 14.28 13.37 6.89
N GLU A 24 14.38 13.54 5.57
CA GLU A 24 13.71 14.62 4.83
C GLU A 24 12.24 14.31 4.45
N GLY A 25 11.75 13.09 4.68
CA GLY A 25 10.37 12.70 4.38
C GLY A 25 10.24 11.34 3.71
N PHE A 26 9.31 11.22 2.76
CA PHE A 26 9.11 9.98 2.01
C PHE A 26 9.41 10.19 0.52
N ARG A 27 10.08 9.21 -0.09
CA ARG A 27 10.35 9.18 -1.53
C ARG A 27 9.96 7.85 -2.13
N PHE A 28 9.41 7.91 -3.32
CA PHE A 28 9.17 6.72 -4.15
C PHE A 28 10.47 6.38 -4.86
N ASN A 29 11.12 5.30 -4.45
CA ASN A 29 12.24 4.74 -5.20
C ASN A 29 11.72 3.66 -6.15
N GLU A 30 12.09 3.80 -7.42
CA GLU A 30 12.01 2.66 -8.32
C GLU A 30 12.99 1.57 -7.82
N PRO A 31 12.57 0.30 -7.85
CA PRO A 31 13.45 -0.78 -7.48
C PRO A 31 14.70 -0.74 -8.36
N LYS A 32 15.87 -0.62 -7.73
CA LYS A 32 17.19 -0.56 -8.40
C LYS A 32 17.48 -1.75 -9.34
N SER A 33 16.69 -2.81 -9.30
CA SER A 33 16.88 -4.00 -10.14
C SER A 33 15.56 -4.58 -10.62
N ASN A 34 15.57 -5.10 -11.85
CA ASN A 34 14.47 -5.83 -12.48
C ASN A 34 14.03 -7.04 -11.63
N SER A 35 14.91 -7.56 -10.77
CA SER A 35 14.65 -8.68 -9.85
C SER A 35 13.68 -8.35 -8.71
N SER A 36 13.44 -7.07 -8.41
CA SER A 36 12.49 -6.67 -7.35
C SER A 36 11.06 -6.43 -7.88
N LYS A 37 10.87 -6.51 -9.21
CA LYS A 37 9.53 -6.52 -9.82
C LYS A 37 8.90 -7.89 -9.63
N ARG A 38 8.31 -8.10 -8.47
CA ARG A 38 7.56 -9.33 -8.19
C ARG A 38 6.10 -9.14 -8.52
N GLN A 39 5.52 -10.16 -9.14
CA GLN A 39 4.08 -10.27 -9.27
C GLN A 39 3.59 -11.17 -8.14
N VAL A 40 2.62 -10.69 -7.38
CA VAL A 40 2.03 -11.48 -6.30
C VAL A 40 0.57 -11.74 -6.63
N ALA A 41 0.20 -13.02 -6.66
CA ALA A 41 -1.19 -13.42 -6.80
C ALA A 41 -1.93 -13.10 -5.51
N ILE A 42 -3.12 -12.53 -5.66
CA ILE A 42 -4.06 -12.26 -4.58
C ILE A 42 -5.35 -13.01 -4.83
N ASP A 43 -5.96 -13.48 -3.76
CA ASP A 43 -7.21 -14.20 -3.84
C ASP A 43 -8.36 -13.28 -4.26
N LYS A 44 -9.42 -13.88 -4.79
CA LYS A 44 -10.61 -13.15 -5.23
C LYS A 44 -11.29 -12.42 -4.07
N SER A 45 -11.21 -12.99 -2.86
CA SER A 45 -11.67 -12.36 -1.63
C SER A 45 -10.89 -11.07 -1.32
N ASP A 46 -9.55 -11.09 -1.44
CA ASP A 46 -8.71 -9.90 -1.26
C ASP A 46 -9.01 -8.84 -2.34
N CYS A 47 -9.28 -9.26 -3.58
CA CYS A 47 -9.68 -8.35 -4.65
C CYS A 47 -10.98 -7.60 -4.31
N ASP A 48 -11.98 -8.30 -3.79
CA ASP A 48 -13.27 -7.71 -3.42
C ASP A 48 -13.11 -6.70 -2.27
N GLU A 49 -12.27 -7.04 -1.30
CA GLU A 49 -11.92 -6.10 -0.23
C GLU A 49 -11.13 -4.90 -0.70
N LEU A 50 -10.18 -5.08 -1.62
CA LEU A 50 -9.44 -3.97 -2.22
C LEU A 50 -10.40 -3.03 -2.95
N ARG A 51 -11.43 -3.55 -3.62
CA ARG A 51 -12.50 -2.72 -4.22
C ARG A 51 -13.27 -1.93 -3.17
N LYS A 52 -13.67 -2.57 -2.06
CA LYS A 52 -14.34 -1.87 -0.94
C LYS A 52 -13.45 -0.79 -0.34
N TYR A 53 -12.18 -1.08 -0.15
CA TYR A 53 -11.20 -0.15 0.38
C TYR A 53 -10.95 1.03 -0.56
N LYS A 54 -10.85 0.79 -1.88
CA LYS A 54 -10.78 1.85 -2.91
C LYS A 54 -11.99 2.78 -2.85
N SER A 55 -13.18 2.22 -2.66
CA SER A 55 -14.40 3.01 -2.49
C SER A 55 -14.38 3.85 -1.21
N ARG A 56 -13.91 3.27 -0.09
CA ARG A 56 -13.73 3.99 1.18
C ARG A 56 -12.71 5.13 1.06
N GLN A 57 -11.56 4.89 0.41
CA GLN A 57 -10.58 5.94 0.13
C GLN A 57 -11.18 7.06 -0.72
N LYS A 58 -11.98 6.73 -1.72
CA LYS A 58 -12.66 7.76 -2.54
C LYS A 58 -13.63 8.60 -1.70
N LYS A 59 -14.32 8.00 -0.73
CA LYS A 59 -15.16 8.74 0.24
C LYS A 59 -14.32 9.65 1.14
N LEU A 60 -13.19 9.15 1.66
CA LEU A 60 -12.27 9.95 2.47
C LEU A 60 -11.68 11.11 1.67
N LYS A 61 -11.27 10.87 0.43
CA LYS A 61 -10.81 11.90 -0.51
C LYS A 61 -11.87 12.96 -0.75
N LEU A 62 -13.13 12.57 -0.91
CA LEU A 62 -14.23 13.52 -1.06
C LEU A 62 -14.50 14.31 0.24
N ALA A 63 -14.37 13.65 1.40
CA ALA A 63 -14.58 14.28 2.70
C ALA A 63 -13.46 15.26 3.09
N LEU A 64 -12.20 14.92 2.80
CA LEU A 64 -11.02 15.72 3.11
C LEU A 64 -10.70 16.76 2.03
N GLY A 65 -11.18 16.56 0.80
CA GLY A 65 -11.02 17.50 -0.31
C GLY A 65 -9.55 17.90 -0.52
N SER A 66 -9.26 19.19 -0.32
CA SER A 66 -7.93 19.78 -0.50
C SER A 66 -6.87 19.29 0.49
N SER A 67 -7.28 18.74 1.63
CA SER A 67 -6.36 18.17 2.62
C SER A 67 -5.92 16.75 2.29
N TYR A 68 -6.56 16.10 1.31
CA TYR A 68 -6.21 14.75 0.90
C TYR A 68 -5.06 14.76 -0.12
N GLU A 69 -3.91 14.20 0.25
CA GLU A 69 -2.78 14.07 -0.65
C GLU A 69 -2.90 12.81 -1.52
N ASP A 70 -3.42 12.98 -2.74
CA ASP A 70 -3.63 11.87 -3.68
C ASP A 70 -2.33 11.43 -4.36
N HIS A 71 -1.58 10.56 -3.68
CA HIS A 71 -0.36 9.95 -4.25
C HIS A 71 -0.65 8.69 -5.10
N GLY A 72 -1.93 8.37 -5.30
CA GLY A 72 -2.38 7.17 -6.01
C GLY A 72 -2.01 5.85 -5.30
N LEU A 73 -1.70 5.92 -4.01
CA LEU A 73 -1.28 4.81 -3.16
C LEU A 73 -2.42 3.82 -2.94
N VAL A 74 -2.09 2.52 -2.94
CA VAL A 74 -3.07 1.49 -2.57
C VAL A 74 -3.34 1.55 -1.09
N PHE A 75 -2.31 1.56 -0.24
CA PHE A 75 -2.44 1.77 1.19
C PHE A 75 -1.90 3.15 1.55
N CYS A 76 -2.77 3.97 2.12
CA CYS A 76 -2.46 5.30 2.63
C CYS A 76 -3.18 5.50 3.96
N ARG A 77 -2.71 6.49 4.71
CA ARG A 77 -3.41 7.04 5.86
C ARG A 77 -4.67 7.78 5.40
N GLU A 78 -5.51 8.15 6.34
CA GLU A 78 -6.74 8.89 6.06
C GLU A 78 -6.46 10.20 5.30
N ASP A 79 -5.32 10.85 5.56
CA ASP A 79 -4.84 12.05 4.86
C ASP A 79 -4.27 11.80 3.45
N GLY A 80 -4.25 10.57 2.94
CA GLY A 80 -3.67 10.22 1.63
C GLY A 80 -2.14 10.04 1.63
N ARG A 81 -1.47 10.47 2.71
CA ARG A 81 -0.05 10.22 2.95
C ARG A 81 0.25 8.73 3.17
N PRO A 82 1.45 8.27 2.82
CA PRO A 82 1.82 6.90 3.12
C PRO A 82 1.95 6.63 4.63
N ILE A 83 1.84 5.36 5.00
CA ILE A 83 2.00 4.89 6.39
C ILE A 83 3.50 4.83 6.72
N HIS A 84 3.92 5.26 7.90
CA HIS A 84 5.35 5.18 8.24
C HIS A 84 5.77 3.70 8.47
N PRO A 85 6.96 3.23 8.02
CA PRO A 85 7.41 1.85 8.18
C PRO A 85 7.37 1.37 9.64
N ARG A 86 7.71 2.26 10.59
CA ARG A 86 7.58 1.99 12.03
C ARG A 86 6.15 1.70 12.49
N GLN A 87 5.14 2.40 11.93
CA GLN A 87 3.74 2.10 12.19
C GLN A 87 3.32 0.80 11.50
N LEU A 88 3.86 0.54 10.31
CA LEU A 88 3.62 -0.70 9.58
C LEU A 88 4.14 -1.94 10.32
N ALA A 89 5.34 -1.86 10.90
CA ALA A 89 5.91 -2.93 11.71
C ALA A 89 5.00 -3.31 12.88
N MET A 90 4.27 -2.35 13.47
CA MET A 90 3.26 -2.65 14.50
C MET A 90 2.05 -3.40 13.95
N TYR A 91 1.66 -3.20 12.68
CA TYR A 91 0.56 -3.95 12.06
C TYR A 91 0.96 -5.35 11.60
N THR A 92 2.24 -5.59 11.29
CA THR A 92 2.74 -6.91 10.88
C THR A 92 3.12 -7.80 12.06
N THR A 93 3.64 -7.21 13.14
CA THR A 93 4.05 -7.93 14.36
C THR A 93 2.99 -7.92 15.47
N GLY A 94 2.08 -6.94 15.46
CA GLY A 94 0.95 -6.83 16.38
C GLY A 94 -0.37 -7.25 15.75
N SER A 95 -1.35 -7.60 16.60
CA SER A 95 -2.69 -8.02 16.19
C SER A 95 -3.32 -7.05 15.17
N PRO A 96 -3.84 -7.55 14.03
CA PRO A 96 -4.30 -6.70 12.94
C PRO A 96 -5.47 -5.82 13.39
N LYS A 97 -5.24 -4.51 13.47
CA LYS A 97 -6.28 -3.50 13.72
C LYS A 97 -6.91 -2.99 12.41
N MET A 98 -6.33 -3.33 11.25
CA MET A 98 -6.94 -3.06 9.95
C MET A 98 -7.83 -4.24 9.55
N PRO A 99 -9.15 -4.03 9.39
CA PRO A 99 -10.07 -5.11 9.09
C PRO A 99 -9.93 -5.53 7.61
N GLY A 100 -9.97 -6.84 7.39
CA GLY A 100 -10.28 -7.44 6.10
C GLY A 100 -9.16 -8.28 5.49
N PHE A 101 -8.02 -7.68 5.17
CA PHE A 101 -7.11 -8.28 4.18
C PHE A 101 -6.39 -9.54 4.68
N HIS A 102 -6.04 -10.43 3.75
CA HIS A 102 -5.20 -11.57 4.06
C HIS A 102 -3.75 -11.15 4.39
N LYS A 103 -3.05 -11.94 5.22
CA LYS A 103 -1.65 -11.66 5.65
C LYS A 103 -0.68 -11.45 4.49
N SER A 104 -0.90 -12.13 3.37
CA SER A 104 -0.11 -12.00 2.14
C SER A 104 -0.10 -10.56 1.63
N VAL A 105 -1.24 -9.88 1.63
CA VAL A 105 -1.38 -8.48 1.20
C VAL A 105 -0.52 -7.55 2.07
N TYR A 106 -0.55 -7.76 3.39
CA TYR A 106 0.26 -7.00 4.34
C TYR A 106 1.76 -7.30 4.21
N MET A 107 2.15 -8.55 3.98
CA MET A 107 3.54 -8.90 3.72
C MET A 107 4.08 -8.25 2.44
N ILE A 108 3.23 -8.11 1.42
CA ILE A 108 3.60 -7.40 0.19
C ILE A 108 3.95 -5.95 0.51
N TYR A 109 3.07 -5.27 1.26
CA TYR A 109 3.26 -3.89 1.65
C TYR A 109 4.45 -3.70 2.60
N GLY A 110 4.65 -4.63 3.54
CA GLY A 110 5.80 -4.67 4.45
C GLY A 110 7.14 -4.81 3.74
N THR A 111 7.23 -5.62 2.69
CA THR A 111 8.47 -5.71 1.90
C THR A 111 8.71 -4.45 1.05
N LEU A 112 7.64 -3.72 0.74
CA LEU A 112 7.68 -2.52 -0.10
C LEU A 112 8.00 -1.23 0.64
N MET A 113 8.07 -1.31 1.97
CA MET A 113 8.58 -0.27 2.82
C MET A 113 9.92 -0.73 3.37
N GLN A 114 10.99 -0.17 2.84
CA GLN A 114 12.30 -0.41 3.41
C GLN A 114 12.53 0.64 4.51
N PRO A 115 12.73 0.22 5.78
CA PRO A 115 13.30 1.14 6.76
C PRO A 115 14.71 1.49 6.29
N CYS A 116 15.02 2.78 6.15
CA CYS A 116 16.41 3.21 6.14
C CYS A 116 16.97 2.91 7.54
N TYR A 117 17.99 2.03 7.59
CA TYR A 117 18.82 1.78 8.77
C TYR A 117 19.99 2.75 8.77
#